data_AF-A0A4U9D528-F1
#
_entry.id   AF-A0A4U9D528-F1
#
_cell.length_a   1.000
_cell.length_b   1.000
_cell.length_c   1.000
_cell.angle_alpha   90.00
_cell.angle_beta   90.00
_cell.angle_gamma   90.00
#
_symmetry.space_group_name_H-M   'P 1'
#
loop_
_entity.id
_entity.type
_entity.pdbx_description
1 polymer ?
#
loop_
_entity_poly.entity_id
_entity_poly.type
_entity_poly.pdbx_seq_one_letter_code
_entity_poly.pdbx_strand_id
1 'polypeptide(L)' 'MTLGGVDTNELSSRTMEARKVPGLYFIGEVMDVTGWLGGYNFQWAWSSAWACAQALSEA' A
#
# COMPACT_ATOMS: atom_id res chain seq x y z
N MET A 1 -0.73 -6.70 -13.40
CA MET A 1 0.17 -5.55 -13.38
C MET A 1 -0.52 -4.42 -14.12
N THR A 2 -0.92 -3.39 -13.37
CA THR A 2 -1.35 -2.09 -13.89
C THR A 2 -0.28 -1.05 -13.58
N LEU A 3 0.02 -0.16 -14.53
CA LEU A 3 0.77 1.07 -14.23
C LEU A 3 -0.20 2.15 -13.75
N GLY A 4 0.20 2.92 -12.74
CA GLY A 4 -0.67 3.89 -12.08
C GLY A 4 -1.45 3.28 -10.92
N GLY A 5 -2.33 4.08 -10.34
CA GLY A 5 -3.15 3.70 -9.19
C GLY A 5 -3.44 4.89 -8.29
N VAL A 6 -3.74 4.63 -7.03
CA VAL A 6 -3.83 5.67 -6.00
C VAL A 6 -2.45 6.29 -5.77
N ASP A 7 -2.37 7.62 -5.85
CA ASP A 7 -1.13 8.39 -5.65
C ASP A 7 -0.54 8.09 -4.26
N THR A 8 0.69 7.58 -4.25
CA THR A 8 1.39 7.19 -3.01
C THR A 8 1.76 8.37 -2.13
N ASN A 9 1.81 9.60 -2.67
CA ASN A 9 2.02 10.81 -1.88
C ASN A 9 0.84 11.10 -0.94
N GLU A 10 -0.36 10.65 -1.31
CA GLU A 10 -1.59 10.79 -0.52
C GLU A 10 -1.73 9.72 0.56
N LEU A 11 -0.76 8.81 0.67
CA LEU A 11 -0.75 7.71 1.63
C LEU A 11 0.42 7.86 2.62
N SER A 12 0.24 7.32 3.81
CA SER A 12 1.31 7.14 4.78
C SER A 12 2.22 5.98 4.34
N SER A 13 3.50 6.25 4.14
CA SER A 13 4.49 5.21 3.78
C SER A 13 4.75 4.19 4.89
N ARG A 14 4.34 4.47 6.13
CA ARG A 14 4.49 3.56 7.28
C ARG A 14 3.25 2.70 7.52
N THR A 15 2.06 3.28 7.39
CA THR A 15 0.80 2.65 7.82
C THR A 15 -0.14 2.30 6.68
N MET A 16 0.13 2.79 5.47
CA MET A 16 -0.74 2.67 4.29
C MET A 16 -2.10 3.39 4.40
N GLU A 17 -2.27 4.22 5.43
CA GLU A 17 -3.48 5.03 5.64
C GLU A 17 -3.53 6.24 4.68
N ALA A 18 -4.73 6.59 4.22
CA ALA A 18 -4.98 7.77 3.42
C ALA A 18 -4.91 9.04 4.27
N ARG A 19 -4.08 10.00 3.83
CA ARG A 19 -3.85 11.26 4.55
C ARG A 19 -5.10 12.12 4.69
N LYS A 20 -6.01 12.04 3.72
CA LYS A 20 -7.22 12.86 3.64
C LYS A 20 -8.44 12.23 4.34
N VAL A 21 -8.42 10.92 4.58
CA VAL A 21 -9.56 10.18 5.13
C VAL A 21 -9.04 9.21 6.20
N PRO A 22 -9.09 9.61 7.49
CA PRO A 22 -8.68 8.73 8.59
C PRO A 22 -9.48 7.43 8.59
N GLY A 23 -8.81 6.31 8.86
CA GLY A 23 -9.41 4.97 8.88
C GLY A 23 -9.59 4.31 7.50
N LEU A 24 -9.20 4.99 6.40
CA LEU A 24 -9.17 4.41 5.06
C LEU A 24 -7.75 4.00 4.67
N TYR A 25 -7.57 2.77 4.18
CA TYR A 25 -6.26 2.21 3.84
C TYR A 25 -6.25 1.63 2.43
N PHE A 26 -5.09 1.66 1.79
CA PHE A 26 -4.87 1.09 0.45
C PHE A 26 -3.62 0.21 0.47
N ILE A 27 -3.68 -0.99 -0.10
CA ILE A 27 -2.57 -1.94 -0.14
C ILE A 27 -2.46 -2.63 -1.50
N GLY A 28 -1.27 -3.13 -1.84
CA GLY A 28 -1.05 -3.89 -3.05
C GLY A 28 -1.19 -3.10 -4.35
N GLU A 29 -1.68 -3.76 -5.40
CA GLU A 29 -1.63 -3.28 -6.79
C GLU A 29 -2.56 -2.09 -7.09
N VAL A 30 -3.49 -1.75 -6.17
CA VAL A 30 -4.34 -0.55 -6.33
C VAL A 30 -3.55 0.76 -6.17
N MET A 31 -2.41 0.70 -5.49
CA MET A 31 -1.51 1.83 -5.29
C MET A 31 -0.63 2.03 -6.54
N ASP A 32 -0.19 3.26 -6.79
CA ASP A 32 0.77 3.57 -7.86
C ASP A 32 2.19 3.07 -7.51
N VAL A 33 2.34 1.74 -7.45
CA VAL A 33 3.58 1.02 -7.22
C VAL A 33 3.62 -0.19 -8.14
N THR A 34 4.59 -0.21 -9.04
CA THR A 34 4.76 -1.29 -10.01
C THR A 34 6.14 -1.92 -9.87
N GLY A 35 6.17 -3.20 -9.50
CA GLY A 35 7.40 -4.00 -9.43
C GLY A 35 7.75 -4.63 -10.77
N TRP A 36 9.04 -4.96 -10.97
CA TRP A 36 9.51 -5.65 -12.17
C TRP A 36 8.97 -7.09 -12.23
N LEU A 37 9.07 -7.74 -13.39
CA LEU A 37 8.79 -9.18 -13.49
C LEU A 37 9.76 -9.96 -12.58
N GLY A 38 9.26 -11.01 -11.91
CA GLY A 38 10.06 -11.81 -10.98
C GLY A 38 9.60 -11.76 -9.52
N GLY A 39 8.30 -11.57 -9.27
CA GLY A 39 7.71 -11.67 -7.93
C GLY A 39 7.67 -10.38 -7.11
N TYR A 40 8.22 -9.27 -7.62
CA TYR A 40 8.23 -7.98 -6.92
C TYR A 40 6.83 -7.45 -6.59
N ASN A 41 5.84 -7.65 -7.48
CA ASN A 41 4.46 -7.24 -7.23
C ASN A 41 3.82 -8.05 -6.08
N PHE A 42 4.16 -9.33 -5.95
CA PHE A 42 3.73 -10.12 -4.79
C PHE A 42 4.42 -9.63 -3.52
N GLN A 43 5.74 -9.42 -3.56
CA GLN A 43 6.47 -8.88 -2.41
C GLN A 43 5.86 -7.54 -1.94
N TRP A 44 5.48 -6.67 -2.88
CA TRP A 44 4.80 -5.42 -2.58
C TRP A 44 3.44 -5.64 -1.93
N ALA A 45 2.61 -6.53 -2.47
CA ALA A 45 1.32 -6.87 -1.89
C ALA A 45 1.47 -7.37 -0.44
N TRP A 46 2.44 -8.25 -0.16
CA TRP A 46 2.68 -8.77 1.19
C TRP A 46 3.20 -7.69 2.15
N SER A 47 4.18 -6.89 1.69
CA SER A 47 4.82 -5.87 2.54
C SER A 47 3.84 -4.76 2.93
N SER A 48 3.04 -4.27 1.97
CA SER A 48 2.03 -3.24 2.22
C SER A 48 0.89 -3.75 3.10
N ALA A 49 0.41 -4.98 2.86
CA ALA A 49 -0.59 -5.62 3.72
C ALA A 49 -0.11 -5.77 5.17
N TRP A 50 1.13 -6.21 5.36
CA TRP A 50 1.74 -6.35 6.68
C TRP A 50 1.85 -5.00 7.42
N ALA A 51 2.33 -3.96 6.73
CA ALA A 51 2.43 -2.62 7.31
C ALA A 51 1.07 -2.06 7.76
N CYS A 52 0.03 -2.25 6.93
CA CYS A 52 -1.34 -1.89 7.26
C CYS A 52 -1.87 -2.68 8.47
N ALA A 53 -1.68 -4.00 8.49
CA ALA A 53 -2.13 -4.85 9.59
C ALA A 53 -1.48 -4.47 10.93
N GLN A 54 -0.19 -4.16 10.94
CA GLN A 54 0.50 -3.69 12.14
C GLN A 54 -0.09 -2.36 12.64
N ALA A 55 -0.36 -1.43 11.73
CA ALA A 55 -0.98 -0.15 12.10
C ALA A 55 -2.39 -0.31 12.67
N LEU A 56 -3.18 -1.26 12.14
CA LEU A 56 -4.52 -1.57 12.64
C LEU A 56 -4.49 -2.29 14.00
N SER A 57 -3.47 -3.09 14.27
CA SER A 57 -3.33 -3.81 15.54
C SER A 57 -2.82 -2.93 16.69
N GLU A 58 -2.18 -1.81 16.39
CA GLU A 58 -1.66 -0.85 17.37
C GLU A 58 -2.67 0.27 17.73
N ALA A 59 -3.82 0.33 17.05
CA ALA A 59 -4.90 1.31 17.25
C ALA A 59 -5.97 0.81 18.21
#